data_AF-A0A1M5ETP7-F1
#
_entry.id   AF-A0A1M5ETP7-F1
#
_cell.length_a   1.000
_cell.length_b   1.000
_cell.length_c   1.000
_cell.angle_alpha   90.00
_cell.angle_beta   90.00
_cell.angle_gamma   90.00
#
_symmetry.space_group_name_H-M   'P 1'
#
loop_
_entity.id
_entity.type
_entity.pdbx_description
1 polymer ?
#
loop_
_entity_poly.entity_id
_entity_poly.type
_entity_poly.pdbx_seq_one_letter_code
_entity_poly.pdbx_strand_id
1 'polypeptide(L)'
;MSLQRYRKAACIAFASIGVLVVTLTYFWQNNNNVDLAVSTSESGGNSESITSKKVTDAGSNGEINDSFISKEVALTLDDESQQYVISNNQDSESRDTVLTLDDNWCVPREQLSSEDVSYLAKIQQDWNEIQGIAPAYTPDVGYGDELYDQSSAYIDSYLAMEIDNLEDLSLSGDKWAMIAYLQKPKALSRRSREREVAKELLISGATYHAIEFLIRNEFLQAKTSFRNTKNAEGSRTHLVNAAAYTMLGLKYYNTSALTAYASMVANDEMFKSFLNPSLILSESNDEIISRFSEITKEIRLTRKSRNIHVPEVPDEIKKLFSLDLAHFEFHHKTIMAQLKSWQDATIGELGISECTNEHKERLAKIYKGRK
;
A
#
# COMPACT_ATOMS: atom_id res chain seq x y z
N MET A 1 -2.53 61.60 8.22
CA MET A 1 -3.26 60.43 8.77
C MET A 1 -3.28 59.35 7.71
N SER A 2 -2.24 58.52 7.76
CA SER A 2 -1.63 57.87 6.61
C SER A 2 -1.30 56.42 6.94
N LEU A 3 -1.44 55.56 5.93
CA LEU A 3 -0.66 54.33 5.68
C LEU A 3 -0.61 53.19 6.73
N GLN A 4 -1.35 53.24 7.83
CA GLN A 4 -1.42 52.09 8.77
C GLN A 4 -2.66 51.19 8.62
N ARG A 5 -3.66 51.54 7.80
CA ARG A 5 -4.88 50.71 7.64
C ARG A 5 -4.87 49.73 6.47
N TYR A 6 -3.90 49.80 5.56
CA TYR A 6 -3.82 48.87 4.41
C TYR A 6 -3.00 47.60 4.66
N ARG A 7 -2.27 47.49 5.78
CA ARG A 7 -1.50 46.27 6.11
C ARG A 7 -2.30 45.18 6.83
N LYS A 8 -3.53 45.44 7.27
CA LYS A 8 -4.40 44.42 7.89
C LYS A 8 -5.33 43.70 6.91
N ALA A 9 -5.48 44.19 5.68
CA ALA A 9 -6.30 43.54 4.65
C ALA A 9 -5.53 42.51 3.81
N ALA A 10 -4.19 42.53 3.81
CA ALA A 10 -3.36 41.58 3.06
C ALA A 10 -3.06 40.26 3.81
N CYS A 11 -3.25 40.21 5.14
CA CYS A 11 -3.08 38.97 5.92
C CYS A 11 -4.33 38.07 5.94
N ILE A 12 -5.45 38.49 5.37
CA ILE A 12 -6.69 37.70 5.30
C ILE A 12 -6.83 37.01 3.93
N ALA A 13 -6.06 37.42 2.92
CA ALA A 13 -6.14 36.87 1.55
C ALA A 13 -5.16 35.71 1.25
N PHE A 14 -4.21 35.40 2.14
CA PHE A 14 -3.36 34.19 2.02
C PHE A 14 -3.89 32.99 2.82
N ALA A 15 -4.95 33.16 3.61
CA ALA A 15 -5.69 32.06 4.22
C ALA A 15 -6.68 31.38 3.25
N SER A 16 -6.80 31.89 2.01
CA SER A 16 -7.80 31.46 1.03
C SER A 16 -7.28 30.47 -0.01
N ILE A 17 -5.98 30.14 -0.01
CA ILE A 17 -5.40 29.10 -0.88
C ILE A 17 -5.37 27.72 -0.17
N GLY A 18 -5.46 27.70 1.16
CA GLY A 18 -5.65 26.45 1.95
C GLY A 18 -7.07 25.87 1.93
N VAL A 19 -8.02 26.52 1.25
CA VAL A 19 -9.43 26.10 1.15
C VAL A 19 -9.73 25.37 -0.16
N LEU A 20 -8.77 25.29 -1.09
CA LEU A 20 -8.91 24.56 -2.35
C LEU A 20 -8.54 23.07 -2.28
N VAL A 21 -8.04 22.57 -1.14
CA VAL A 21 -7.87 21.13 -0.87
C VAL A 21 -9.17 20.48 -0.32
N VAL A 22 -10.17 21.30 0.01
CA VAL A 22 -11.44 20.84 0.63
C VAL A 22 -12.50 20.41 -0.41
N THR A 23 -12.24 20.55 -1.71
CA THR A 23 -13.22 20.20 -2.77
C THR A 23 -13.04 18.80 -3.39
N LEU A 24 -11.95 18.07 -3.11
CA LEU A 24 -11.76 16.70 -3.62
C LEU A 24 -12.36 15.59 -2.73
N THR A 25 -12.74 15.90 -1.49
CA THR A 25 -13.55 14.99 -0.65
C THR A 25 -15.05 15.04 -0.95
N TYR A 26 -15.52 16.06 -1.68
CA TYR A 26 -16.95 16.20 -1.98
C TYR A 26 -17.45 15.17 -3.00
N PHE A 27 -16.56 14.56 -3.80
CA PHE A 27 -16.96 13.59 -4.83
C PHE A 27 -17.15 12.15 -4.31
N TRP A 28 -16.66 11.83 -3.10
CA TRP A 28 -16.91 10.52 -2.47
C TRP A 28 -18.06 10.55 -1.44
N GLN A 29 -18.57 11.74 -1.11
CA GLN A 29 -19.52 11.91 0.00
C GLN A 29 -21.00 12.01 -0.44
N ASN A 30 -21.29 12.14 -1.74
CA ASN A 30 -22.64 12.47 -2.22
C ASN A 30 -23.50 11.32 -2.79
N ASN A 31 -23.13 10.05 -2.55
CA ASN A 31 -23.95 8.88 -2.93
C ASN A 31 -24.65 8.18 -1.75
N ASN A 32 -24.71 8.81 -0.57
CA ASN A 32 -25.46 8.26 0.57
C ASN A 32 -26.83 8.94 0.70
N ASN A 33 -27.74 8.62 -0.22
CA ASN A 33 -29.15 8.84 0.00
C ASN A 33 -29.94 7.66 -0.58
N VAL A 34 -30.91 7.22 0.23
CA VAL A 34 -32.11 6.44 -0.10
C VAL A 34 -32.08 4.92 0.17
N ASP A 35 -32.86 4.61 1.22
CA ASP A 35 -33.82 3.53 1.47
C ASP A 35 -33.42 2.06 1.58
N LEU A 36 -33.74 1.54 2.77
CA LEU A 36 -34.00 0.15 3.08
C LEU A 36 -35.10 -0.40 2.15
N ALA A 37 -34.77 -1.43 1.38
CA ALA A 37 -35.72 -2.43 0.94
C ALA A 37 -35.35 -3.77 1.58
N VAL A 38 -36.17 -4.19 2.55
CA VAL A 38 -36.23 -5.54 3.09
C VAL A 38 -36.98 -6.41 2.08
N SER A 39 -36.41 -7.52 1.65
CA SER A 39 -37.19 -8.63 1.09
C SER A 39 -36.60 -9.98 1.48
N THR A 40 -37.47 -10.79 2.08
CA THR A 40 -37.30 -12.16 2.54
C THR A 40 -37.42 -13.20 1.41
N SER A 41 -36.56 -14.22 1.52
CA SER A 41 -36.82 -15.68 1.35
C SER A 41 -37.13 -16.34 -0.01
N GLU A 42 -36.65 -17.60 -0.08
CA GLU A 42 -37.02 -18.78 -0.91
C GLU A 42 -36.27 -18.96 -2.24
N SER A 43 -35.38 -19.96 -2.37
CA SER A 43 -35.56 -21.42 -2.47
C SER A 43 -36.01 -21.90 -3.86
N GLY A 44 -35.21 -22.77 -4.48
CA GLY A 44 -35.63 -23.56 -5.64
C GLY A 44 -34.50 -23.79 -6.64
N GLY A 45 -33.94 -25.01 -6.65
CA GLY A 45 -32.92 -25.42 -7.61
C GLY A 45 -33.49 -25.79 -8.98
N ASN A 46 -32.62 -25.91 -9.97
CA ASN A 46 -32.46 -27.15 -10.74
C ASN A 46 -31.26 -27.09 -11.68
N SER A 47 -30.60 -28.25 -11.75
CA SER A 47 -29.57 -28.66 -12.69
C SER A 47 -30.11 -28.72 -14.12
N GLU A 48 -29.33 -28.26 -15.10
CA GLU A 48 -29.22 -28.98 -16.39
C GLU A 48 -27.91 -28.64 -17.12
N SER A 49 -27.23 -29.71 -17.52
CA SER A 49 -26.04 -29.78 -18.36
C SER A 49 -26.45 -29.70 -19.84
N ILE A 50 -25.57 -29.27 -20.75
CA ILE A 50 -25.18 -29.99 -22.01
C ILE A 50 -24.43 -29.08 -23.02
N THR A 51 -23.35 -29.67 -23.55
CA THR A 51 -22.63 -29.45 -24.83
C THR A 51 -21.62 -28.31 -25.06
N SER A 52 -20.36 -28.76 -24.97
CA SER A 52 -19.25 -28.46 -25.88
C SER A 52 -19.65 -28.31 -27.35
N LYS A 53 -19.12 -27.27 -28.02
CA LYS A 53 -18.94 -27.25 -29.47
C LYS A 53 -17.54 -26.73 -29.81
N LYS A 54 -16.74 -27.67 -30.32
CA LYS A 54 -15.42 -27.49 -30.92
C LYS A 54 -15.62 -27.05 -32.37
N VAL A 55 -14.96 -25.99 -32.82
CA VAL A 55 -14.72 -25.71 -34.25
C VAL A 55 -13.26 -25.32 -34.42
N THR A 56 -12.62 -26.08 -35.29
CA THR A 56 -11.24 -26.00 -35.77
C THR A 56 -11.12 -25.09 -36.99
N ASP A 57 -9.99 -24.38 -37.05
CA ASP A 57 -9.08 -24.07 -38.16
C ASP A 57 -9.57 -23.47 -39.50
N ALA A 58 -9.03 -22.30 -39.81
CA ALA A 58 -8.26 -21.93 -41.02
C ALA A 58 -7.68 -20.51 -40.75
N GLY A 59 -6.40 -20.18 -40.84
CA GLY A 59 -5.35 -20.62 -41.77
C GLY A 59 -5.13 -19.52 -42.82
N SER A 60 -4.18 -18.60 -42.60
CA SER A 60 -3.49 -17.89 -43.69
C SER A 60 -2.17 -17.27 -43.22
N ASN A 61 -1.12 -17.69 -43.92
CA ASN A 61 0.27 -17.28 -43.83
C ASN A 61 0.50 -15.82 -44.28
N GLY A 62 1.57 -15.22 -43.76
CA GLY A 62 2.20 -14.01 -44.26
C GLY A 62 3.60 -13.86 -43.66
N GLU A 63 4.58 -14.47 -44.32
CA GLU A 63 6.00 -14.45 -44.00
C GLU A 63 6.68 -13.10 -44.33
N ILE A 64 7.58 -12.71 -43.42
CA ILE A 64 8.91 -12.10 -43.61
C ILE A 64 8.99 -10.69 -44.22
N ASN A 65 9.45 -9.74 -43.40
CA ASN A 65 10.56 -8.89 -43.79
C ASN A 65 11.46 -8.60 -42.59
N ASP A 66 12.67 -9.14 -42.69
CA ASP A 66 13.79 -9.01 -41.77
C ASP A 66 14.68 -7.87 -42.30
N SER A 67 14.88 -6.81 -41.52
CA SER A 67 16.03 -5.92 -41.71
C SER A 67 16.32 -5.13 -40.43
N PHE A 68 17.20 -5.71 -39.62
CA PHE A 68 18.27 -5.04 -38.89
C PHE A 68 18.48 -3.56 -39.23
N ILE A 69 18.19 -2.67 -38.28
CA ILE A 69 19.08 -1.56 -37.93
C ILE A 69 19.10 -1.46 -36.40
N SER A 70 20.18 -1.98 -35.82
CA SER A 70 20.62 -1.64 -34.47
C SER A 70 20.76 -0.13 -34.36
N LYS A 71 19.95 0.49 -33.50
CA LYS A 71 20.25 1.81 -32.96
C LYS A 71 20.58 1.63 -31.49
N GLU A 72 21.87 1.63 -31.20
CA GLU A 72 22.39 2.05 -29.91
C GLU A 72 21.70 3.36 -29.53
N VAL A 73 20.79 3.29 -28.56
CA VAL A 73 20.37 4.46 -27.82
C VAL A 73 21.42 4.61 -26.72
N ALA A 74 22.44 5.40 -27.04
CA ALA A 74 23.33 5.96 -26.04
C ALA A 74 22.45 6.72 -25.03
N LEU A 75 22.44 6.24 -23.79
CA LEU A 75 21.96 6.96 -22.62
C LEU A 75 22.80 8.22 -22.46
N THR A 76 22.39 9.31 -23.09
CA THR A 76 22.71 10.65 -22.61
C THR A 76 21.85 10.87 -21.37
N LEU A 77 22.45 10.60 -20.21
CA LEU A 77 21.99 11.09 -18.92
C LEU A 77 22.05 12.62 -18.98
N ASP A 78 20.94 13.25 -19.35
CA ASP A 78 20.77 14.68 -19.16
C ASP A 78 20.54 14.96 -17.67
N ASP A 79 21.45 15.77 -17.16
CA ASP A 79 21.94 15.91 -15.79
C ASP A 79 21.15 16.96 -14.97
N GLU A 80 19.83 17.08 -15.15
CA GLU A 80 19.08 18.23 -14.60
C GLU A 80 17.67 17.93 -14.07
N SER A 81 17.50 16.95 -13.16
CA SER A 81 16.31 16.97 -12.26
C SER A 81 16.37 16.13 -10.96
N GLN A 82 17.55 15.74 -10.45
CA GLN A 82 17.67 15.19 -9.08
C GLN A 82 18.82 15.80 -8.27
N GLN A 83 18.90 17.13 -8.28
CA GLN A 83 19.81 17.87 -7.41
C GLN A 83 19.23 17.98 -5.99
N TYR A 84 19.45 16.94 -5.17
CA TYR A 84 19.64 17.12 -3.73
C TYR A 84 21.11 16.86 -3.40
N VAL A 85 21.95 17.77 -3.86
CA VAL A 85 23.35 17.88 -3.42
C VAL A 85 23.33 18.44 -2.00
N ILE A 86 23.52 17.58 -0.99
CA ILE A 86 24.08 18.03 0.28
C ILE A 86 25.59 17.84 0.17
N SER A 87 26.26 18.87 -0.35
CA SER A 87 27.69 19.04 -0.17
C SER A 87 27.93 19.53 1.26
N ASN A 88 27.99 18.61 2.23
CA ASN A 88 28.57 18.88 3.52
C ASN A 88 29.98 18.29 3.55
N ASN A 89 30.95 19.07 3.09
CA ASN A 89 32.32 18.96 3.57
C ASN A 89 32.34 19.38 5.04
N GLN A 90 32.35 18.42 5.95
CA GLN A 90 32.90 18.61 7.29
C GLN A 90 33.23 17.25 7.92
N ASP A 91 34.54 16.94 7.89
CA ASP A 91 35.32 16.11 8.80
C ASP A 91 34.61 14.91 9.46
N SER A 92 34.76 13.74 8.85
CA SER A 92 34.95 12.51 9.63
C SER A 92 35.97 11.60 8.98
N GLU A 93 37.16 11.54 9.57
CA GLU A 93 38.03 10.37 9.49
C GLU A 93 37.25 9.13 9.95
N SER A 94 36.66 8.37 9.03
CA SER A 94 36.41 6.94 9.23
C SER A 94 36.10 6.25 7.91
N ARG A 95 37.15 5.67 7.29
CA ARG A 95 37.12 4.60 6.28
C ARG A 95 35.84 4.48 5.45
N ASP A 96 35.86 5.04 4.25
CA ASP A 96 35.00 4.68 3.11
C ASP A 96 35.21 3.20 2.75
N THR A 97 34.66 2.30 3.55
CA THR A 97 34.61 0.89 3.18
C THR A 97 33.33 0.74 2.40
N VAL A 98 33.46 0.67 1.06
CA VAL A 98 32.35 0.25 0.20
C VAL A 98 31.94 -1.14 0.66
N LEU A 99 30.74 -1.23 1.21
CA LEU A 99 30.09 -2.44 1.64
C LEU A 99 29.53 -3.19 0.42
N THR A 100 29.42 -4.50 0.55
CA THR A 100 28.72 -5.37 -0.40
C THR A 100 27.25 -5.51 -0.01
N LEU A 101 26.43 -6.09 -0.90
CA LEU A 101 25.00 -6.32 -0.63
C LEU A 101 24.72 -7.21 0.58
N ASP A 102 25.61 -8.17 0.84
CA ASP A 102 25.51 -9.10 1.95
C ASP A 102 25.85 -8.43 3.30
N ASP A 103 26.61 -7.33 3.29
CA ASP A 103 27.02 -6.62 4.49
C ASP A 103 25.86 -5.85 5.15
N ASN A 104 26.05 -5.42 6.40
CA ASN A 104 25.07 -4.63 7.16
C ASN A 104 25.08 -3.15 6.74
N TRP A 105 24.67 -2.87 5.52
CA TRP A 105 24.40 -1.51 5.06
C TRP A 105 23.02 -1.05 5.55
N CYS A 106 22.93 0.25 5.79
CA CYS A 106 21.70 0.95 6.14
C CYS A 106 21.38 2.03 5.11
N VAL A 107 22.39 2.67 4.52
CA VAL A 107 22.29 3.76 3.55
C VAL A 107 22.88 3.30 2.20
N PRO A 108 22.09 2.67 1.32
CA PRO A 108 22.59 2.09 0.06
C PRO A 108 23.44 3.04 -0.76
N ARG A 109 22.99 4.28 -0.95
CA ARG A 109 23.65 5.27 -1.81
C ARG A 109 25.00 5.78 -1.29
N GLU A 110 25.28 5.61 0.00
CA GLU A 110 26.54 6.06 0.63
C GLU A 110 27.47 4.89 0.93
N GLN A 111 26.93 3.68 1.09
CA GLN A 111 27.67 2.54 1.58
C GLN A 111 27.91 1.46 0.51
N LEU A 112 27.10 1.40 -0.55
CA LEU A 112 27.21 0.41 -1.61
C LEU A 112 27.86 0.97 -2.87
N SER A 113 28.40 0.09 -3.71
CA SER A 113 28.85 0.44 -5.06
C SER A 113 27.66 0.85 -5.95
N SER A 114 27.92 1.60 -7.03
CA SER A 114 26.89 1.96 -8.02
C SER A 114 26.22 0.75 -8.66
N GLU A 115 27.00 -0.30 -8.88
CA GLU A 115 26.59 -1.58 -9.42
C GLU A 115 25.65 -2.30 -8.45
N ASP A 116 25.99 -2.34 -7.16
CA ASP A 116 25.17 -2.93 -6.11
C ASP A 116 23.86 -2.15 -5.92
N VAL A 117 23.91 -0.82 -5.97
CA VAL A 117 22.69 0.02 -5.92
C VAL A 117 21.77 -0.28 -7.11
N SER A 118 22.34 -0.47 -8.31
CA SER A 118 21.56 -0.80 -9.51
C SER A 118 20.95 -2.21 -9.42
N TYR A 119 21.70 -3.18 -8.89
CA TYR A 119 21.20 -4.52 -8.68
C TYR A 119 20.14 -4.58 -7.57
N LEU A 120 20.32 -3.81 -6.49
CA LEU A 120 19.32 -3.65 -5.43
C LEU A 120 17.99 -3.10 -5.96
N ALA A 121 18.04 -2.13 -6.88
CA ALA A 121 16.83 -1.62 -7.53
C ALA A 121 16.09 -2.71 -8.31
N LYS A 122 16.82 -3.63 -8.96
CA LYS A 122 16.23 -4.79 -9.64
C LYS A 122 15.57 -5.77 -8.65
N ILE A 123 16.25 -6.10 -7.54
CA ILE A 123 15.67 -6.94 -6.48
C ILE A 123 14.37 -6.31 -5.97
N GLN A 124 14.37 -4.99 -5.75
CA GLN A 124 13.17 -4.26 -5.34
C GLN A 124 12.06 -4.33 -6.37
N GLN A 125 12.36 -4.17 -7.66
CA GLN A 125 11.38 -4.29 -8.74
C GLN A 125 10.76 -5.69 -8.81
N ASP A 126 11.59 -6.74 -8.76
CA ASP A 126 11.13 -8.13 -8.78
C ASP A 126 10.24 -8.42 -7.56
N TRP A 127 10.64 -7.93 -6.37
CA TRP A 127 9.84 -8.07 -5.16
C TRP A 127 8.51 -7.30 -5.24
N ASN A 128 8.52 -6.09 -5.78
CA ASN A 128 7.33 -5.28 -6.00
C ASN A 128 6.34 -6.00 -6.92
N GLU A 129 6.81 -6.68 -7.97
CA GLU A 129 5.97 -7.49 -8.85
C GLU A 129 5.34 -8.70 -8.13
N ILE A 130 6.11 -9.38 -7.27
CA ILE A 130 5.64 -10.48 -6.43
C ILE A 130 4.55 -9.99 -5.46
N GLN A 131 4.78 -8.84 -4.82
CA GLN A 131 3.84 -8.21 -3.90
C GLN A 131 2.60 -7.63 -4.59
N GLY A 132 2.62 -7.54 -5.93
CA GLY A 132 1.53 -6.98 -6.71
C GLY A 132 1.44 -5.46 -6.61
N ILE A 133 2.57 -4.77 -6.47
CA ILE A 133 2.61 -3.30 -6.47
C ILE A 133 2.40 -2.83 -7.92
N ALA A 134 1.18 -2.39 -8.19
CA ALA A 134 0.80 -1.75 -9.44
C ALA A 134 -0.28 -0.71 -9.09
N PRO A 135 0.07 0.53 -8.75
CA PRO A 135 -0.90 1.57 -8.43
C PRO A 135 -1.61 2.03 -9.71
N ALA A 136 -2.93 2.23 -9.64
CA ALA A 136 -3.66 2.87 -10.72
C ALA A 136 -3.12 4.29 -10.94
N TYR A 137 -2.85 4.66 -12.20
CA TYR A 137 -2.36 5.99 -12.53
C TYR A 137 -3.31 7.06 -11.98
N THR A 138 -2.78 7.92 -11.12
CA THR A 138 -3.47 9.11 -10.64
C THR A 138 -2.77 10.33 -11.25
N PRO A 139 -3.38 11.00 -12.25
CA PRO A 139 -2.72 12.06 -13.01
C PRO A 139 -2.26 13.30 -12.21
N ASP A 140 -2.45 13.34 -10.89
CA ASP A 140 -2.48 14.59 -10.12
C ASP A 140 -1.59 14.62 -8.86
N VAL A 141 -0.73 13.61 -8.66
CA VAL A 141 0.34 13.68 -7.66
C VAL A 141 1.59 14.24 -8.32
N GLY A 142 1.71 15.57 -8.33
CA GLY A 142 2.81 16.35 -8.91
C GLY A 142 4.17 16.21 -8.22
N TYR A 143 4.54 15.01 -7.77
CA TYR A 143 5.89 14.67 -7.38
C TYR A 143 6.34 13.50 -8.24
N GLY A 144 7.28 13.80 -9.15
CA GLY A 144 7.84 12.83 -10.08
C GLY A 144 8.46 11.66 -9.32
N ASP A 145 7.91 10.48 -9.53
CA ASP A 145 8.59 9.22 -9.31
C ASP A 145 8.37 8.41 -10.59
N GLU A 146 9.42 8.29 -11.40
CA GLU A 146 9.47 7.40 -12.57
C GLU A 146 9.17 5.92 -12.21
N LEU A 147 9.16 5.59 -10.91
CA LEU A 147 8.72 4.30 -10.36
C LEU A 147 7.20 4.05 -10.49
N TYR A 148 6.37 5.10 -10.54
CA TYR A 148 4.92 4.96 -10.77
C TYR A 148 4.61 4.63 -12.24
N ASP A 149 5.51 4.97 -13.16
CA ASP A 149 5.26 4.85 -14.60
C ASP A 149 5.42 3.40 -15.11
N GLN A 150 6.32 2.60 -14.51
CA GLN A 150 6.55 1.23 -14.97
C GLN A 150 5.58 0.19 -14.38
N SER A 151 5.14 0.39 -13.13
CA SER A 151 4.30 -0.59 -12.43
C SER A 151 2.80 -0.42 -12.70
N SER A 152 2.36 0.78 -13.11
CA SER A 152 0.98 1.03 -13.56
C SER A 152 0.65 0.28 -14.85
N ALA A 153 1.63 0.12 -15.74
CA ALA A 153 1.50 -0.60 -17.01
C ALA A 153 0.97 -2.04 -16.86
N TYR A 154 1.19 -2.71 -15.72
CA TYR A 154 0.67 -4.06 -15.47
C TYR A 154 -0.86 -4.13 -15.42
N ILE A 155 -1.52 -3.04 -15.06
CA ILE A 155 -2.97 -3.02 -14.80
C ILE A 155 -3.77 -2.10 -15.73
N ASP A 156 -3.10 -1.28 -16.54
CA ASP A 156 -3.77 -0.28 -17.40
C ASP A 156 -4.82 -0.89 -18.32
N SER A 157 -4.50 -2.00 -18.99
CA SER A 157 -5.46 -2.69 -19.86
C SER A 157 -6.66 -3.21 -19.08
N TYR A 158 -6.47 -3.67 -17.85
CA TYR A 158 -7.53 -4.18 -16.97
C TYR A 158 -8.40 -3.04 -16.43
N LEU A 159 -7.80 -1.89 -16.10
CA LEU A 159 -8.54 -0.70 -15.65
C LEU A 159 -9.45 -0.15 -16.74
N ALA A 160 -9.09 -0.30 -18.02
CA ALA A 160 -9.93 0.06 -19.16
C ALA A 160 -11.10 -0.91 -19.43
N MET A 161 -11.08 -2.14 -18.90
CA MET A 161 -12.15 -3.12 -19.11
C MET A 161 -13.43 -2.78 -18.36
N GLU A 162 -14.59 -3.20 -18.87
CA GLU A 162 -15.84 -3.17 -18.12
C GLU A 162 -15.72 -3.96 -16.80
N ILE A 163 -16.42 -3.49 -15.75
CA ILE A 163 -16.29 -4.05 -14.39
C ILE A 163 -16.65 -5.55 -14.35
N ASP A 164 -17.63 -5.98 -15.13
CA ASP A 164 -18.09 -7.37 -15.17
C ASP A 164 -17.01 -8.29 -15.76
N ASN A 165 -16.40 -7.90 -16.88
CA ASN A 165 -15.29 -8.64 -17.48
C ASN A 165 -14.07 -8.70 -16.54
N LEU A 166 -13.79 -7.59 -15.85
CA LEU A 166 -12.72 -7.51 -14.87
C LEU A 166 -12.97 -8.44 -13.67
N GLU A 167 -14.22 -8.53 -13.21
CA GLU A 167 -14.62 -9.48 -12.17
C GLU A 167 -14.40 -10.92 -12.63
N ASP A 168 -14.83 -11.28 -13.84
CA ASP A 168 -14.67 -12.64 -14.38
C ASP A 168 -13.20 -13.06 -14.46
N LEU A 169 -12.33 -12.17 -14.95
CA LEU A 169 -10.88 -12.41 -14.97
C LEU A 169 -10.30 -12.53 -13.56
N SER A 170 -10.74 -11.68 -12.62
CA SER A 170 -10.33 -11.75 -11.22
C SER A 170 -10.72 -13.09 -10.60
N LEU A 171 -11.93 -13.57 -10.88
CA LEU A 171 -12.44 -14.87 -10.40
C LEU A 171 -11.73 -16.06 -11.04
N SER A 172 -11.18 -15.88 -12.25
CA SER A 172 -10.41 -16.91 -12.94
C SER A 172 -9.00 -17.13 -12.36
N GLY A 173 -8.53 -16.26 -11.46
CA GLY A 173 -7.20 -16.38 -10.87
C GLY A 173 -6.15 -15.43 -11.44
N ASP A 174 -6.52 -14.50 -12.33
CA ASP A 174 -5.56 -13.54 -12.89
C ASP A 174 -5.14 -12.51 -11.83
N LYS A 175 -3.85 -12.55 -11.45
CA LYS A 175 -3.24 -11.67 -10.43
C LYS A 175 -3.47 -10.19 -10.74
N TRP A 176 -3.23 -9.76 -11.98
CA TRP A 176 -3.28 -8.35 -12.35
C TRP A 176 -4.72 -7.88 -12.51
N ALA A 177 -5.61 -8.75 -13.00
CA ALA A 177 -7.05 -8.48 -12.98
C ALA A 177 -7.56 -8.28 -11.55
N MET A 178 -7.17 -9.15 -10.60
CA MET A 178 -7.54 -9.01 -9.20
C MET A 178 -7.05 -7.70 -8.58
N ILE A 179 -5.80 -7.31 -8.86
CA ILE A 179 -5.20 -6.05 -8.38
C ILE A 179 -5.93 -4.84 -8.97
N ALA A 180 -6.18 -4.84 -10.29
CA ALA A 180 -6.93 -3.80 -10.95
C ALA A 180 -8.37 -3.72 -10.43
N TYR A 181 -9.00 -4.88 -10.17
CA TYR A 181 -10.33 -4.96 -9.59
C TYR A 181 -10.35 -4.24 -8.26
N LEU A 182 -9.45 -4.53 -7.30
CA LEU A 182 -9.44 -3.86 -5.98
C LEU A 182 -9.30 -2.33 -6.05
N GLN A 183 -8.68 -1.80 -7.10
CA GLN A 183 -8.42 -0.37 -7.25
C GLN A 183 -9.51 0.36 -8.05
N LYS A 184 -10.25 -0.35 -8.91
CA LYS A 184 -11.27 0.26 -9.76
C LYS A 184 -12.49 0.71 -8.95
N PRO A 185 -12.92 1.98 -9.03
CA PRO A 185 -14.14 2.45 -8.38
C PRO A 185 -15.36 1.65 -8.81
N LYS A 186 -16.17 1.21 -7.84
CA LYS A 186 -17.34 0.37 -8.11
C LYS A 186 -18.43 0.55 -7.05
N ALA A 187 -19.62 0.00 -7.34
CA ALA A 187 -20.76 0.05 -6.44
C ALA A 187 -20.56 -0.79 -5.17
N LEU A 188 -21.17 -0.35 -4.06
CA LEU A 188 -21.06 -1.03 -2.74
C LEU A 188 -21.55 -2.49 -2.75
N SER A 189 -22.46 -2.86 -3.65
CA SER A 189 -22.94 -4.24 -3.81
C SER A 189 -21.83 -5.25 -4.12
N ARG A 190 -20.72 -4.79 -4.72
CA ARG A 190 -19.58 -5.63 -5.11
C ARG A 190 -18.57 -5.84 -3.98
N ARG A 191 -18.78 -5.24 -2.82
CA ARG A 191 -17.79 -5.19 -1.73
C ARG A 191 -17.49 -6.55 -1.08
N SER A 192 -18.47 -7.45 -1.05
CA SER A 192 -18.23 -8.83 -0.62
C SER A 192 -17.23 -9.52 -1.54
N ARG A 193 -17.39 -9.33 -2.86
CA ARG A 193 -16.49 -9.88 -3.86
C ARG A 193 -15.08 -9.32 -3.75
N GLU A 194 -14.95 -8.01 -3.52
CA GLU A 194 -13.63 -7.40 -3.31
C GLU A 194 -12.89 -8.01 -2.12
N ARG A 195 -13.61 -8.31 -1.05
CA ARG A 195 -13.02 -8.99 0.11
C ARG A 195 -12.55 -10.39 -0.24
N GLU A 196 -13.28 -11.14 -1.05
CA GLU A 196 -12.86 -12.46 -1.54
C GLU A 196 -11.60 -12.36 -2.40
N VAL A 197 -11.58 -11.41 -3.35
CA VAL A 197 -10.42 -11.14 -4.22
C VAL A 197 -9.19 -10.74 -3.39
N ALA A 198 -9.34 -9.85 -2.41
CA ALA A 198 -8.24 -9.44 -1.54
C ALA A 198 -7.70 -10.61 -0.71
N LYS A 199 -8.56 -11.50 -0.21
CA LYS A 199 -8.12 -12.71 0.49
C LYS A 199 -7.39 -13.68 -0.43
N GLU A 200 -7.84 -13.83 -1.67
CA GLU A 200 -7.18 -14.67 -2.67
C GLU A 200 -5.79 -14.13 -3.03
N LEU A 201 -5.66 -12.81 -3.22
CA LEU A 201 -4.38 -12.14 -3.42
C LEU A 201 -3.43 -12.37 -2.23
N LEU A 202 -3.92 -12.23 -0.99
CA LEU A 202 -3.17 -12.58 0.21
C LEU A 202 -2.66 -14.03 0.19
N ILE A 203 -3.51 -14.99 -0.18
CA ILE A 203 -3.14 -16.40 -0.28
C ILE A 203 -2.07 -16.61 -1.36
N SER A 204 -2.19 -15.95 -2.51
CA SER A 204 -1.24 -16.06 -3.63
C SER A 204 0.11 -15.36 -3.39
N GLY A 205 0.21 -14.45 -2.42
CA GLY A 205 1.44 -13.72 -2.09
C GLY A 205 1.50 -12.28 -2.60
N ALA A 206 0.54 -11.85 -3.42
CA ALA A 206 0.39 -10.47 -3.87
C ALA A 206 -0.25 -9.60 -2.78
N THR A 207 0.51 -9.24 -1.74
CA THR A 207 -0.07 -8.70 -0.50
C THR A 207 -0.31 -7.19 -0.51
N TYR A 208 0.30 -6.40 -1.41
CA TYR A 208 0.30 -4.94 -1.34
C TYR A 208 -1.10 -4.32 -1.28
N HIS A 209 -1.85 -4.42 -2.37
CA HIS A 209 -3.21 -3.88 -2.46
C HIS A 209 -4.23 -4.67 -1.65
N ALA A 210 -3.96 -5.96 -1.44
CA ALA A 210 -4.83 -6.84 -0.67
C ALA A 210 -4.91 -6.42 0.80
N ILE A 211 -3.75 -6.19 1.45
CA ILE A 211 -3.69 -5.77 2.85
C ILE A 211 -4.24 -4.36 3.01
N GLU A 212 -3.89 -3.44 2.11
CA GLU A 212 -4.44 -2.09 2.10
C GLU A 212 -5.97 -2.11 2.06
N PHE A 213 -6.54 -2.87 1.11
CA PHE A 213 -7.99 -3.00 0.98
C PHE A 213 -8.62 -3.58 2.25
N LEU A 214 -8.06 -4.65 2.81
CA LEU A 214 -8.63 -5.32 3.98
C LEU A 214 -8.61 -4.40 5.22
N ILE A 215 -7.51 -3.68 5.45
CA ILE A 215 -7.42 -2.69 6.54
C ILE A 215 -8.49 -1.61 6.36
N ARG A 216 -8.51 -0.93 5.20
CA ARG A 216 -9.48 0.14 4.91
C ARG A 216 -10.91 -0.38 5.02
N ASN A 217 -11.17 -1.59 4.53
CA ASN A 217 -12.48 -2.20 4.61
C ASN A 217 -12.92 -2.41 6.06
N GLU A 218 -12.06 -2.95 6.93
CA GLU A 218 -12.40 -3.15 8.34
C GLU A 218 -12.65 -1.81 9.06
N PHE A 219 -11.85 -0.78 8.83
CA PHE A 219 -12.15 0.56 9.35
C PHE A 219 -13.52 1.08 8.89
N LEU A 220 -13.86 0.93 7.61
CA LEU A 220 -15.17 1.32 7.10
C LEU A 220 -16.32 0.51 7.72
N GLN A 221 -16.10 -0.77 8.05
CA GLN A 221 -17.07 -1.57 8.80
C GLN A 221 -17.20 -1.08 10.24
N ALA A 222 -16.10 -0.78 10.92
CA ALA A 222 -16.11 -0.16 12.26
C ALA A 222 -16.95 1.13 12.27
N LYS A 223 -16.73 2.00 11.29
CA LYS A 223 -17.50 3.25 11.11
C LYS A 223 -18.99 2.98 10.91
N THR A 224 -19.33 1.96 10.12
CA THR A 224 -20.72 1.57 9.86
C THR A 224 -21.38 1.02 11.12
N SER A 225 -20.71 0.12 11.84
CA SER A 225 -21.16 -0.45 13.11
C SER A 225 -21.39 0.62 14.17
N PHE A 226 -20.47 1.58 14.30
CA PHE A 226 -20.66 2.73 15.20
C PHE A 226 -21.84 3.60 14.78
N ARG A 227 -22.00 3.88 13.48
CA ARG A 227 -23.12 4.71 13.01
C ARG A 227 -24.48 4.07 13.32
N ASN A 228 -24.57 2.75 13.24
CA ASN A 228 -25.80 2.00 13.49
C ASN A 228 -26.11 1.85 14.98
N THR A 229 -25.10 1.54 15.79
CA THR A 229 -25.28 1.20 17.21
C THR A 229 -25.04 2.38 18.16
N LYS A 230 -24.35 3.42 17.69
CA LYS A 230 -23.76 4.50 18.50
C LYS A 230 -22.87 4.00 19.65
N ASN A 231 -22.35 2.78 19.52
CA ASN A 231 -21.52 2.13 20.52
C ASN A 231 -20.14 1.78 19.93
N ALA A 232 -19.09 2.23 20.60
CA ALA A 232 -17.71 1.93 20.23
C ALA A 232 -17.39 0.44 20.32
N GLU A 233 -18.00 -0.29 21.26
CA GLU A 233 -17.74 -1.72 21.45
C GLU A 233 -18.19 -2.55 20.24
N GLY A 234 -19.31 -2.16 19.60
CA GLY A 234 -19.76 -2.79 18.34
C GLY A 234 -18.80 -2.59 17.16
N SER A 235 -17.81 -1.71 17.31
CA SER A 235 -16.78 -1.41 16.30
C SER A 235 -15.45 -2.08 16.61
N ARG A 236 -15.25 -2.55 17.86
CA ARG A 236 -14.00 -3.11 18.35
C ARG A 236 -13.51 -4.28 17.51
N THR A 237 -14.37 -5.26 17.22
CA THR A 237 -13.99 -6.44 16.42
C THR A 237 -13.40 -6.07 15.06
N HIS A 238 -13.94 -5.04 14.41
CA HIS A 238 -13.41 -4.56 13.14
C HIS A 238 -12.06 -3.85 13.31
N LEU A 239 -11.90 -3.05 14.37
CA LEU A 239 -10.62 -2.41 14.68
C LEU A 239 -9.54 -3.45 15.04
N VAL A 240 -9.89 -4.53 15.74
CA VAL A 240 -9.02 -5.68 16.00
C VAL A 240 -8.60 -6.35 14.69
N ASN A 241 -9.53 -6.61 13.77
CA ASN A 241 -9.20 -7.16 12.46
C ASN A 241 -8.27 -6.24 11.66
N ALA A 242 -8.51 -4.92 11.67
CA ALA A 242 -7.66 -3.94 11.00
C ALA A 242 -6.23 -3.95 11.57
N ALA A 243 -6.09 -4.00 12.90
CA ALA A 243 -4.80 -4.14 13.57
C ALA A 243 -4.10 -5.45 13.20
N ALA A 244 -4.82 -6.57 13.18
CA ALA A 244 -4.28 -7.88 12.79
C ALA A 244 -3.79 -7.91 11.34
N TYR A 245 -4.52 -7.30 10.38
CA TYR A 245 -4.03 -7.15 9.00
C TYR A 245 -2.84 -6.21 8.91
N THR A 246 -2.76 -5.19 9.76
CA THR A 246 -1.58 -4.30 9.82
C THR A 246 -0.35 -5.08 10.28
N MET A 247 -0.48 -5.90 11.33
CA MET A 247 0.56 -6.83 11.79
C MET A 247 0.94 -7.85 10.72
N LEU A 248 -0.03 -8.32 9.93
CA LEU A 248 0.24 -9.20 8.78
C LEU A 248 1.09 -8.51 7.72
N GLY A 249 0.82 -7.24 7.41
CA GLY A 249 1.63 -6.47 6.46
C GLY A 249 3.06 -6.25 6.94
N LEU A 250 3.23 -5.95 8.23
CA LEU A 250 4.53 -5.85 8.87
C LEU A 250 5.33 -7.15 8.76
N LYS A 251 4.70 -8.30 9.00
CA LYS A 251 5.31 -9.63 8.82
C LYS A 251 5.77 -9.89 7.38
N TYR A 252 5.07 -9.32 6.40
CA TYR A 252 5.41 -9.45 4.97
C TYR A 252 6.26 -8.29 4.43
N TYR A 253 6.80 -7.44 5.30
CA TYR A 253 7.63 -6.28 4.91
C TYR A 253 6.92 -5.36 3.91
N ASN A 254 5.62 -5.15 4.13
CA ASN A 254 4.74 -4.42 3.23
C ASN A 254 4.33 -3.08 3.85
N THR A 255 4.80 -1.99 3.26
CA THR A 255 4.57 -0.61 3.73
C THR A 255 3.14 -0.13 3.49
N SER A 256 2.38 -0.73 2.56
CA SER A 256 0.98 -0.36 2.32
C SER A 256 0.12 -0.53 3.57
N ALA A 257 0.46 -1.49 4.42
CA ALA A 257 -0.24 -1.74 5.67
C ALA A 257 -0.13 -0.57 6.66
N LEU A 258 1.09 -0.04 6.80
CA LEU A 258 1.38 1.12 7.65
C LEU A 258 0.68 2.36 7.11
N THR A 259 0.79 2.62 5.81
CA THR A 259 0.17 3.75 5.14
C THR A 259 -1.35 3.69 5.21
N ALA A 260 -1.95 2.52 4.96
CA ALA A 260 -3.39 2.32 5.04
C ALA A 260 -3.90 2.57 6.47
N TYR A 261 -3.28 1.96 7.47
CA TYR A 261 -3.64 2.15 8.88
C TYR A 261 -3.52 3.62 9.30
N ALA A 262 -2.36 4.24 9.03
CA ALA A 262 -2.13 5.65 9.36
C ALA A 262 -3.11 6.58 8.65
N SER A 263 -3.39 6.35 7.37
CA SER A 263 -4.32 7.20 6.63
C SER A 263 -5.73 7.20 7.24
N MET A 264 -6.18 6.06 7.78
CA MET A 264 -7.49 5.97 8.44
C MET A 264 -7.48 6.67 9.80
N VAL A 265 -6.45 6.44 10.62
CA VAL A 265 -6.37 7.01 11.98
C VAL A 265 -6.07 8.50 11.97
N ALA A 266 -5.20 8.95 11.07
CA ALA A 266 -4.72 10.34 11.03
C ALA A 266 -5.61 11.28 10.21
N ASN A 267 -6.42 10.77 9.27
CA ASN A 267 -7.21 11.64 8.38
C ASN A 267 -8.73 11.59 8.61
N ASP A 268 -9.28 10.57 9.25
CA ASP A 268 -10.73 10.49 9.52
C ASP A 268 -11.06 11.01 10.92
N GLU A 269 -11.87 12.06 10.99
CA GLU A 269 -12.30 12.67 12.25
C GLU A 269 -12.99 11.69 13.21
N MET A 270 -13.68 10.67 12.68
CA MET A 270 -14.30 9.65 13.54
C MET A 270 -13.26 8.82 14.27
N PHE A 271 -12.14 8.46 13.62
CA PHE A 271 -11.06 7.71 14.24
C PHE A 271 -10.11 8.59 15.07
N LYS A 272 -10.14 9.91 14.92
CA LYS A 272 -9.45 10.81 15.85
C LYS A 272 -10.18 10.96 17.19
N SER A 273 -11.51 10.93 17.14
CA SER A 273 -12.37 11.29 18.27
C SER A 273 -13.09 10.09 18.88
N PHE A 274 -14.17 9.63 18.26
CA PHE A 274 -15.10 8.65 18.83
C PHE A 274 -14.61 7.20 18.74
N LEU A 275 -13.90 6.88 17.66
CA LEU A 275 -13.40 5.54 17.36
C LEU A 275 -11.89 5.46 17.44
N ASN A 276 -11.27 6.24 18.34
CA ASN A 276 -9.82 6.26 18.46
C ASN A 276 -9.27 4.87 18.79
N PRO A 277 -8.52 4.23 17.86
CA PRO A 277 -8.08 2.87 18.08
C PRO A 277 -7.13 2.74 19.28
N SER A 278 -6.38 3.78 19.61
CA SER A 278 -5.48 3.76 20.78
C SER A 278 -6.25 3.69 22.10
N LEU A 279 -7.50 4.16 22.12
CA LEU A 279 -8.38 4.09 23.28
C LEU A 279 -9.22 2.81 23.28
N ILE A 280 -9.80 2.44 22.14
CA ILE A 280 -10.68 1.26 22.06
C ILE A 280 -9.90 -0.04 22.21
N LEU A 281 -8.67 -0.09 21.69
CA LEU A 281 -7.87 -1.30 21.66
C LEU A 281 -6.86 -1.39 22.82
N SER A 282 -6.92 -0.50 23.82
CA SER A 282 -5.92 -0.43 24.90
C SER A 282 -5.75 -1.73 25.68
N GLU A 283 -6.82 -2.55 25.75
CA GLU A 283 -6.85 -3.84 26.44
C GLU A 283 -7.11 -5.02 25.47
N SER A 284 -6.89 -4.81 24.17
CA SER A 284 -7.19 -5.79 23.12
C SER A 284 -5.96 -6.49 22.55
N ASN A 285 -4.78 -6.35 23.16
CA ASN A 285 -3.54 -6.91 22.63
C ASN A 285 -3.63 -8.43 22.38
N ASP A 286 -4.11 -9.19 23.36
CA ASP A 286 -4.28 -10.64 23.24
C ASP A 286 -5.26 -11.02 22.12
N GLU A 287 -6.33 -10.22 21.95
CA GLU A 287 -7.33 -10.42 20.91
C GLU A 287 -6.73 -10.16 19.51
N ILE A 288 -5.94 -9.09 19.38
CA ILE A 288 -5.22 -8.74 18.15
C ILE A 288 -4.20 -9.83 17.79
N ILE A 289 -3.39 -10.28 18.74
CA ILE A 289 -2.37 -11.33 18.56
C ILE A 289 -3.03 -12.65 18.18
N SER A 290 -4.12 -13.03 18.87
CA SER A 290 -4.90 -14.21 18.55
C SER A 290 -5.43 -14.13 17.11
N ARG A 291 -6.03 -12.99 16.74
CA ARG A 291 -6.59 -12.79 15.41
C ARG A 291 -5.55 -12.82 14.31
N PHE A 292 -4.40 -12.19 14.53
CA PHE A 292 -3.25 -12.25 13.63
C PHE A 292 -2.74 -13.70 13.44
N SER A 293 -2.68 -14.47 14.52
CA SER A 293 -2.26 -15.88 14.50
C SER A 293 -3.25 -16.76 13.72
N GLU A 294 -4.55 -16.54 13.89
CA GLU A 294 -5.61 -17.20 13.13
C GLU A 294 -5.47 -16.95 11.63
N ILE A 295 -5.38 -15.68 11.22
CA ILE A 295 -5.26 -15.29 9.81
C ILE A 295 -3.99 -15.88 9.19
N THR A 296 -2.86 -15.78 9.89
CA THR A 296 -1.58 -16.36 9.45
C THR A 296 -1.69 -17.87 9.26
N LYS A 297 -2.33 -18.57 10.22
CA LYS A 297 -2.52 -20.02 10.16
C LYS A 297 -3.42 -20.42 8.99
N GLU A 298 -4.51 -19.69 8.76
CA GLU A 298 -5.43 -19.90 7.64
C GLU A 298 -4.69 -19.77 6.30
N ILE A 299 -3.96 -18.67 6.09
CA ILE A 299 -3.18 -18.45 4.86
C ILE A 299 -2.19 -19.60 4.64
N ARG A 300 -1.44 -20.00 5.68
CA ARG A 300 -0.45 -21.08 5.59
C ARG A 300 -1.10 -22.43 5.24
N LEU A 301 -2.22 -22.77 5.88
CA LEU A 301 -2.94 -24.02 5.62
C LEU A 301 -3.50 -24.04 4.20
N THR A 302 -4.08 -22.93 3.73
CA THR A 302 -4.63 -22.81 2.38
C THR A 302 -3.55 -22.86 1.31
N ARG A 303 -2.40 -22.19 1.52
CA ARG A 303 -1.24 -22.30 0.61
C ARG A 303 -0.77 -23.74 0.51
N LYS A 304 -0.66 -24.43 1.66
CA LYS A 304 -0.25 -25.84 1.70
C LYS A 304 -1.23 -26.76 0.98
N SER A 305 -2.54 -26.59 1.20
CA SER A 305 -3.56 -27.45 0.56
C SER A 305 -3.66 -27.25 -0.95
N ARG A 306 -3.39 -26.02 -1.42
CA ARG A 306 -3.42 -25.65 -2.85
C ARG A 306 -2.06 -25.73 -3.55
N ASN A 307 -1.02 -26.19 -2.84
CA ASN A 307 0.37 -26.24 -3.33
C ASN A 307 0.86 -24.89 -3.90
N ILE A 308 0.49 -23.79 -3.23
CA ILE A 308 0.93 -22.43 -3.59
C ILE A 308 2.24 -22.15 -2.88
N HIS A 309 3.30 -21.95 -3.66
CA HIS A 309 4.59 -21.50 -3.15
C HIS A 309 4.69 -19.98 -3.29
N VAL A 310 4.99 -19.31 -2.18
CA VAL A 310 5.29 -17.86 -2.15
C VAL A 310 6.76 -17.72 -1.80
N PRO A 311 7.56 -16.99 -2.62
CA PRO A 311 8.97 -16.79 -2.35
C PRO A 311 9.21 -16.18 -0.96
N GLU A 312 10.34 -16.54 -0.35
CA GLU A 312 10.78 -15.87 0.87
C GLU A 312 11.24 -14.44 0.56
N VAL A 313 11.12 -13.56 1.56
CA VAL A 313 11.49 -12.15 1.43
C VAL A 313 13.03 -12.06 1.39
N PRO A 314 13.64 -11.48 0.34
CA PRO A 314 15.08 -11.25 0.29
C PRO A 314 15.56 -10.37 1.45
N ASP A 315 16.78 -10.59 1.93
CA ASP A 315 17.31 -9.84 3.09
C ASP A 315 17.48 -8.35 2.78
N GLU A 316 17.82 -8.02 1.54
CA GLU A 316 17.91 -6.65 1.04
C GLU A 316 16.57 -5.92 1.13
N ILE A 317 15.47 -6.61 0.87
CA ILE A 317 14.11 -6.07 1.01
C ILE A 317 13.79 -5.79 2.48
N LYS A 318 14.24 -6.65 3.40
CA LYS A 318 14.07 -6.41 4.85
C LYS A 318 14.86 -5.17 5.30
N LYS A 319 16.07 -4.96 4.75
CA LYS A 319 16.89 -3.77 4.99
C LYS A 319 16.20 -2.51 4.44
N LEU A 320 15.70 -2.54 3.21
CA LEU A 320 14.92 -1.44 2.61
C LEU A 320 13.65 -1.12 3.42
N PHE A 321 12.90 -2.14 3.84
CA PHE A 321 11.73 -1.96 4.70
C PHE A 321 12.08 -1.29 6.04
N SER A 322 13.28 -1.53 6.57
CA SER A 322 13.74 -0.91 7.82
C SER A 322 13.98 0.60 7.66
N LEU A 323 14.38 1.04 6.47
CA LEU A 323 14.47 2.45 6.06
C LEU A 323 13.07 3.07 5.98
N ASP A 324 12.12 2.41 5.31
CA ASP A 324 10.74 2.88 5.21
C ASP A 324 10.08 3.00 6.59
N LEU A 325 10.34 2.03 7.48
CA LEU A 325 9.85 2.04 8.85
C LEU A 325 10.44 3.22 9.65
N ALA A 326 11.71 3.56 9.45
CA ALA A 326 12.34 4.71 10.10
C ALA A 326 11.69 6.03 9.68
N HIS A 327 11.42 6.20 8.38
CA HIS A 327 10.68 7.34 7.85
C HIS A 327 9.27 7.41 8.44
N PHE A 328 8.55 6.28 8.41
CA PHE A 328 7.20 6.23 8.95
C PHE A 328 7.17 6.55 10.45
N GLU A 329 8.08 5.99 11.26
CA GLU A 329 8.17 6.29 12.68
C GLU A 329 8.51 7.76 12.97
N PHE A 330 9.36 8.37 12.14
CA PHE A 330 9.68 9.79 12.26
C PHE A 330 8.43 10.67 12.12
N HIS A 331 7.55 10.35 11.17
CA HIS A 331 6.32 11.11 10.88
C HIS A 331 5.09 10.69 11.71
N HIS A 332 5.01 9.43 12.13
CA HIS A 332 3.83 8.83 12.76
C HIS A 332 4.14 8.17 14.12
N LYS A 333 4.88 8.88 14.99
CA LYS A 333 5.35 8.38 16.29
C LYS A 333 4.27 7.73 17.17
N THR A 334 3.09 8.32 17.27
CA THR A 334 2.00 7.82 18.11
C THR A 334 1.43 6.51 17.57
N ILE A 335 1.23 6.43 16.25
CA ILE A 335 0.78 5.20 15.58
C ILE A 335 1.82 4.11 15.73
N MET A 336 3.11 4.43 15.57
CA MET A 336 4.17 3.44 15.77
C MET A 336 4.28 2.95 17.21
N ALA A 337 4.12 3.82 18.21
CA ALA A 337 4.09 3.40 19.60
C ALA A 337 2.93 2.42 19.87
N GLN A 338 1.76 2.69 19.28
CA GLN A 338 0.61 1.78 19.34
C GLN A 338 0.90 0.44 18.65
N LEU A 339 1.43 0.43 17.42
CA LEU A 339 1.77 -0.80 16.70
C LEU A 339 2.81 -1.64 17.45
N LYS A 340 3.82 -0.99 18.05
CA LYS A 340 4.84 -1.66 18.88
C LYS A 340 4.22 -2.29 20.13
N SER A 341 3.17 -1.70 20.71
CA SER A 341 2.50 -2.28 21.87
C SER A 341 1.74 -3.58 21.57
N TRP A 342 1.45 -3.87 20.30
CA TRP A 342 0.75 -5.08 19.85
C TRP A 342 1.68 -6.21 19.43
N GLN A 343 2.98 -5.96 19.42
CA GLN A 343 3.91 -6.97 18.97
C GLN A 343 4.07 -8.08 19.99
N ASP A 344 3.98 -9.30 19.47
CA ASP A 344 4.57 -10.48 20.08
C ASP A 344 5.98 -10.70 19.49
N ALA A 345 6.80 -11.50 20.16
CA ALA A 345 8.12 -11.95 19.71
C ALA A 345 8.11 -12.59 18.30
N THR A 346 6.93 -12.99 17.79
CA THR A 346 6.75 -13.63 16.48
C THR A 346 6.89 -12.70 15.27
N ILE A 347 6.73 -11.38 15.42
CA ILE A 347 6.87 -10.41 14.31
C ILE A 347 8.33 -9.93 14.18
N GLY A 348 9.21 -10.31 15.13
CA GLY A 348 10.47 -9.61 15.35
C GLY A 348 10.19 -8.21 15.90
N GLU A 349 11.11 -7.65 16.69
CA GLU A 349 10.96 -6.28 17.18
C GLU A 349 10.76 -5.33 15.99
N LEU A 350 9.61 -4.64 15.90
CA LEU A 350 9.33 -3.60 14.90
C LEU A 350 10.37 -2.53 15.17
N GLY A 351 11.42 -2.52 14.36
CA GLY A 351 12.32 -1.39 14.27
C GLY A 351 12.95 -1.01 15.62
N ILE A 352 13.86 -1.88 16.07
CA ILE A 352 15.14 -1.42 16.61
C ILE A 352 16.26 -2.19 15.89
N SER A 353 16.17 -2.27 14.55
CA SER A 353 17.38 -2.58 13.80
C SER A 353 18.34 -1.39 13.95
N GLU A 354 19.64 -1.65 13.94
CA GLU A 354 20.66 -0.61 13.91
C GLU A 354 20.36 0.42 12.81
N CYS A 355 19.95 -0.06 11.62
CA CYS A 355 19.56 0.78 10.49
C CYS A 355 18.37 1.69 10.76
N THR A 356 17.33 1.21 11.44
CA THR A 356 16.16 2.05 11.77
C THR A 356 16.55 3.22 12.68
N ASN A 357 17.42 2.98 13.66
CA ASN A 357 17.89 4.02 14.57
C ASN A 357 18.81 5.01 13.86
N GLU A 358 19.80 4.52 13.10
CA GLU A 358 20.71 5.34 12.33
C GLU A 358 19.93 6.30 11.41
N HIS A 359 18.93 5.78 10.69
CA HIS A 359 18.10 6.59 9.81
C HIS A 359 17.29 7.65 10.55
N LYS A 360 16.71 7.32 11.70
CA LYS A 360 16.00 8.30 12.52
C LYS A 360 16.91 9.42 12.99
N GLU A 361 18.15 9.12 13.37
CA GLU A 361 19.14 10.13 13.75
C GLU A 361 19.52 11.03 12.57
N ARG A 362 19.70 10.46 11.38
CA ARG A 362 19.98 11.20 10.15
C ARG A 362 18.82 12.12 9.78
N LEU A 363 17.59 11.62 9.78
CA LEU A 363 16.38 12.43 9.59
C LEU A 363 16.32 13.57 10.62
N ALA A 364 16.56 13.28 11.90
CA ALA A 364 16.57 14.31 12.94
C ALA A 364 17.63 15.40 12.69
N LYS A 365 18.82 15.06 12.20
CA LYS A 365 19.86 16.03 11.80
C LYS A 365 19.40 16.90 10.63
N ILE A 366 18.87 16.29 9.57
CA ILE A 366 18.36 17.00 8.38
C ILE A 366 17.26 18.01 8.75
N TYR A 367 16.30 17.60 9.58
CA TYR A 367 15.19 18.48 9.98
C TYR A 367 15.59 19.55 11.01
N LYS A 368 16.62 19.31 11.85
CA LYS A 368 17.15 20.33 12.76
C LYS A 368 17.93 21.42 12.03
N GLY A 369 18.64 21.08 10.94
CA GLY A 369 19.40 22.05 10.13
C GLY A 369 18.55 22.96 9.24
N ARG A 370 17.22 22.76 9.19
CA ARG A 370 16.28 23.56 8.40
C ARG A 370 15.48 24.59 9.22
N LYS A 371 15.70 24.65 10.54
CA LYS A 371 15.13 25.69 11.43
C LYS A 371 16.18 26.74 11.73
#